data_AF-A0AAV7GAK2-F1
#
_entry.id   AF-A0AAV7GAK2-F1
#
_cell.length_a   1.000
_cell.length_b   1.000
_cell.length_c   1.000
_cell.angle_alpha   90.00
_cell.angle_beta   90.00
_cell.angle_gamma   90.00
#
_symmetry.space_group_name_H-M   'P 1'
#
loop_
_entity.id
_entity.type
_entity.pdbx_description
1 polymer ?
#
loop_
_entity_poly.entity_id
_entity_poly.type
_entity_poly.pdbx_seq_one_letter_code
_entity_poly.pdbx_strand_id
1 'polypeptide(L)'
;MDRDWGSKPGSGGVASAQKEAIDRRERLRRLALETIDLAKDPYFMRAQPSRQVLFFLTLTNSSGFLCCYECKLCLTLHNNEGNYLAHTQGKRHQTNLAKRAAREAKDAPTQPQPHKRKERLVKIGRPGYRVTKQYDSQTKQCSLLFQIEYPEIADSTKPRHNLMSSFEQVFSV
;
A
#
# COMPACT_ATOMS: atom_id res chain seq x y z
N MET A 1 -6.55 -25.78 -53.19
CA MET A 1 -7.36 -26.80 -52.49
C MET A 1 -6.44 -27.99 -52.25
N ASP A 2 -5.71 -27.95 -51.14
CA ASP A 2 -4.79 -29.02 -50.75
C ASP A 2 -5.54 -29.98 -49.84
N ARG A 3 -5.51 -31.26 -50.22
CA ARG A 3 -6.36 -32.34 -49.73
C ARG A 3 -5.60 -33.08 -48.63
N ASP A 4 -5.82 -32.71 -47.38
CA ASP A 4 -5.27 -33.41 -46.21
C ASP A 4 -5.94 -34.79 -46.05
N TRP A 5 -5.34 -35.81 -46.66
CA TRP A 5 -5.61 -37.21 -46.35
C TRP A 5 -4.67 -37.64 -45.22
N GLY A 6 -5.18 -37.89 -44.01
CA GLY A 6 -4.33 -38.54 -43.00
C GLY A 6 -4.66 -38.43 -41.51
N SER A 7 -5.91 -38.24 -41.08
CA SER A 7 -6.26 -38.42 -39.66
C SER A 7 -7.34 -39.47 -39.50
N LYS A 8 -7.01 -40.56 -38.78
CA LYS A 8 -7.97 -41.60 -38.40
C LYS A 8 -9.06 -40.95 -37.55
N PRO A 9 -10.36 -41.27 -37.76
CA PRO A 9 -11.41 -40.83 -36.85
C PRO A 9 -11.08 -41.38 -35.45
N GLY A 10 -10.80 -40.47 -34.50
CA GLY A 10 -10.34 -40.80 -33.14
C GLY A 10 -8.86 -40.55 -32.85
N SER A 11 -8.00 -40.33 -33.87
CA SER A 11 -6.67 -39.77 -33.64
C SER A 11 -6.80 -38.26 -33.59
N GLY A 12 -6.95 -37.68 -32.39
CA GLY A 12 -6.88 -36.24 -32.20
C GLY A 12 -5.63 -35.73 -32.92
N GLY A 13 -5.83 -34.94 -34.00
CA GLY A 13 -4.74 -34.51 -34.87
C GLY A 13 -3.63 -33.84 -34.07
N VAL A 14 -2.38 -34.03 -34.52
CA VAL A 14 -1.21 -33.39 -33.90
C VAL A 14 -1.50 -31.89 -33.79
N ALA A 15 -1.44 -31.35 -32.57
CA ALA A 15 -1.73 -29.94 -32.36
C ALA A 15 -0.82 -29.12 -33.27
N SER A 16 -1.41 -28.23 -34.07
CA SER A 16 -0.60 -27.33 -34.90
C SER A 16 0.32 -26.51 -34.00
N ALA A 17 1.53 -26.18 -34.46
CA ALA A 17 2.50 -25.40 -33.68
C ALA A 17 1.91 -24.10 -33.10
N GLN A 18 0.90 -23.53 -33.79
CA GLN A 18 0.12 -22.38 -33.31
C GLN A 18 -0.70 -22.69 -32.05
N LYS A 19 -1.38 -23.85 -32.00
CA LYS A 19 -2.16 -24.28 -30.83
C LYS A 19 -1.27 -24.56 -29.61
N GLU A 20 -0.12 -25.19 -29.82
CA GLU A 20 0.86 -25.42 -28.74
C GLU A 20 1.43 -24.12 -28.17
N ALA A 21 1.69 -23.12 -29.03
CA ALA A 21 2.15 -21.80 -28.59
C ALA A 21 1.09 -21.04 -27.77
N ILE A 22 -0.19 -21.15 -28.16
CA ILE A 22 -1.32 -20.57 -27.42
C ILE A 22 -1.46 -21.24 -26.05
N ASP A 23 -1.45 -22.57 -25.99
CA ASP A 23 -1.57 -23.34 -24.75
C ASP A 23 -0.41 -23.04 -23.80
N ARG A 24 0.83 -22.96 -24.31
CA ARG A 24 2.00 -22.56 -23.53
C ARG A 24 1.85 -21.16 -22.94
N ARG A 25 1.36 -20.20 -23.72
CA ARG A 25 1.12 -18.82 -23.27
C ARG A 25 0.06 -18.77 -22.17
N GLU A 26 -1.02 -19.52 -22.33
CA GLU A 26 -2.10 -19.57 -21.35
C GLU A 26 -1.64 -20.22 -20.04
N ARG A 27 -0.86 -21.29 -20.12
CA ARG A 27 -0.26 -21.95 -18.96
C ARG A 27 0.67 -21.03 -18.18
N LEU A 28 1.57 -20.31 -18.86
CA LEU A 28 2.46 -19.33 -18.23
C LEU A 28 1.67 -18.19 -17.56
N ARG A 29 0.56 -17.77 -18.17
CA ARG A 29 -0.34 -16.78 -17.57
C ARG A 29 -0.99 -17.29 -16.29
N ARG A 30 -1.44 -18.55 -16.26
CA ARG A 30 -2.03 -19.17 -15.05
C ARG A 30 -1.01 -19.27 -13.92
N LEU A 31 0.21 -19.73 -14.20
CA LEU A 31 1.30 -19.78 -13.22
C LEU A 31 1.65 -18.40 -12.65
N ALA A 32 1.65 -17.36 -13.49
CA ALA A 32 1.88 -15.98 -13.04
C ALA A 32 0.75 -15.44 -12.15
N LEU A 33 -0.52 -15.80 -12.43
CA LEU A 33 -1.66 -15.38 -11.63
C LEU A 33 -1.74 -16.11 -10.28
N GLU A 34 -1.27 -17.35 -10.20
CA GLU A 34 -1.18 -18.10 -8.93
C GLU A 34 -0.14 -17.49 -7.97
N THR A 35 0.88 -16.80 -8.49
CA THR A 35 1.97 -16.22 -7.69
C THR A 35 1.73 -14.78 -7.26
N ILE A 36 0.89 -14.02 -7.98
CA ILE A 36 0.67 -12.60 -7.76
C ILE A 36 -0.80 -12.33 -7.50
N ASP A 37 -1.11 -11.97 -6.25
CA ASP A 37 -2.43 -11.50 -5.87
C ASP A 37 -2.60 -10.01 -6.24
N LEU A 38 -3.33 -9.74 -7.33
CA LEU A 38 -3.55 -8.38 -7.83
C LEU A 38 -4.33 -7.50 -6.85
N ALA A 39 -5.10 -8.07 -5.91
CA ALA A 39 -5.83 -7.28 -4.93
C ALA A 39 -4.90 -6.61 -3.90
N LYS A 40 -3.66 -7.10 -3.76
CA LYS A 40 -2.66 -6.53 -2.85
C LYS A 40 -1.89 -5.36 -3.46
N ASP A 41 -1.99 -5.13 -4.77
CA ASP A 41 -1.32 -4.00 -5.40
C ASP A 41 -2.09 -2.69 -5.10
N PRO A 42 -1.48 -1.74 -4.36
CA PRO A 42 -2.15 -0.48 -3.98
C PRO A 42 -2.48 0.43 -5.17
N TYR A 43 -1.97 0.14 -6.37
CA TYR A 43 -2.21 0.92 -7.59
C TYR A 43 -3.07 0.19 -8.61
N PHE A 44 -3.55 -1.02 -8.29
CA PHE A 44 -4.47 -1.78 -9.13
C PHE A 44 -5.90 -1.30 -8.95
N MET A 45 -6.57 -0.98 -10.05
CA MET A 45 -8.02 -0.79 -10.08
C MET A 45 -8.62 -1.52 -11.27
N ARG A 46 -9.76 -2.17 -11.04
CA ARG A 46 -10.62 -2.66 -12.12
C ARG A 46 -11.54 -1.50 -12.50
N ALA A 47 -11.43 -0.97 -13.72
CA ALA A 47 -12.36 0.04 -14.18
C ALA A 47 -13.74 -0.61 -14.31
N GLN A 48 -14.63 -0.30 -13.37
CA GLN A 48 -16.05 -0.53 -13.59
C GLN A 48 -16.53 0.53 -14.57
N PRO A 49 -17.24 0.17 -15.64
CA PRO A 49 -17.84 1.18 -16.51
C PRO A 49 -18.79 2.01 -15.66
N SER A 50 -18.57 3.32 -15.64
CA SER A 50 -19.48 4.25 -15.01
C SER A 50 -20.86 4.07 -15.65
N ARG A 51 -21.90 4.01 -14.82
CA ARG A 51 -23.29 3.73 -15.23
C ARG A 51 -23.81 4.70 -16.31
N GLN A 52 -23.17 5.87 -16.46
CA GLN A 52 -23.43 6.85 -17.52
C GLN A 52 -22.96 6.41 -18.93
N VAL A 53 -21.96 5.55 -19.05
CA VAL A 53 -21.36 5.15 -20.34
C VAL A 53 -22.13 3.98 -20.99
N LEU A 54 -22.98 3.28 -20.22
CA LEU A 54 -23.84 2.22 -20.75
C LEU A 54 -24.90 2.72 -21.74
N PHE A 55 -25.34 3.98 -21.66
CA PHE A 55 -26.46 4.46 -22.48
C PHE A 55 -26.04 4.88 -23.90
N PHE A 56 -24.79 5.31 -24.10
CA PHE A 56 -24.28 5.72 -25.42
C PHE A 56 -23.67 4.57 -26.23
N LEU A 57 -23.23 3.49 -25.58
CA LEU A 57 -22.50 2.40 -26.25
C LEU A 57 -23.37 1.19 -26.64
N THR A 58 -24.65 1.12 -26.27
CA THR A 58 -25.55 0.06 -26.76
C THR A 58 -25.96 0.22 -28.23
N LEU A 59 -25.63 1.36 -28.86
CA LEU A 59 -25.97 1.67 -30.26
C LEU A 59 -24.87 1.32 -31.27
N THR A 60 -23.66 0.98 -30.82
CA THR A 60 -22.60 0.50 -31.71
C THR A 60 -22.19 -0.89 -31.23
N ASN A 61 -22.22 -1.87 -32.14
CA ASN A 61 -21.83 -3.26 -31.90
C ASN A 61 -20.30 -3.37 -31.71
N SER A 62 -19.74 -2.59 -30.79
CA SER A 62 -18.33 -2.61 -30.42
C SER A 62 -18.20 -3.39 -29.12
N SER A 63 -18.04 -4.70 -29.28
CA SER A 63 -17.72 -5.69 -28.24
C SER A 63 -16.30 -5.49 -27.66
N GLY A 64 -15.95 -4.25 -27.30
CA GLY A 64 -14.58 -3.85 -26.97
C GLY A 64 -14.39 -3.23 -25.58
N PHE A 65 -15.43 -3.11 -24.76
CA PHE A 65 -15.37 -2.28 -23.54
C PHE A 65 -15.63 -2.99 -22.21
N LEU A 66 -15.48 -4.32 -22.14
CA LEU A 66 -15.56 -5.03 -20.86
C LEU A 66 -14.15 -5.44 -20.40
N CYS A 67 -13.76 -4.92 -19.24
CA CYS A 67 -12.50 -5.15 -18.50
C CYS A 67 -11.25 -4.40 -18.99
N CYS A 68 -11.22 -3.08 -18.75
CA CYS A 68 -9.97 -2.32 -18.70
C CYS A 68 -9.41 -2.32 -17.28
N TYR A 69 -8.21 -2.88 -17.09
CA TYR A 69 -7.42 -2.75 -15.87
C TYR A 69 -6.63 -1.45 -15.92
N GLU A 70 -6.64 -0.68 -14.84
CA GLU A 70 -5.96 0.61 -14.79
C GLU A 70 -4.80 0.59 -13.80
N CYS A 71 -3.69 1.20 -14.21
CA CYS A 71 -2.56 1.48 -13.33
C CYS A 71 -2.64 2.93 -12.85
N LYS A 72 -3.05 3.15 -11.59
CA LYS A 72 -3.19 4.51 -11.03
C LYS A 72 -1.84 5.25 -10.91
N LEU A 73 -0.74 4.51 -10.81
CA LEU A 73 0.60 5.10 -10.76
C LEU A 73 1.05 5.67 -12.12
N CYS A 74 0.67 5.01 -13.23
CA CYS A 74 1.11 5.38 -14.58
C CYS A 74 0.03 6.00 -15.46
N LEU A 75 -1.23 5.96 -15.02
CA LEU A 75 -2.42 6.38 -15.78
C LEU A 75 -2.51 5.66 -17.13
N THR A 76 -2.31 4.34 -17.12
CA THR A 76 -2.38 3.48 -18.31
C THR A 76 -3.50 2.48 -18.21
N LEU A 77 -4.19 2.27 -19.34
CA LEU A 77 -5.27 1.29 -19.49
C LEU A 77 -4.73 -0.01 -20.10
N HIS A 78 -5.19 -1.14 -19.59
CA HIS A 78 -4.77 -2.47 -20.02
C HIS A 78 -5.99 -3.36 -20.26
N ASN A 79 -6.07 -3.97 -21.45
CA ASN A 79 -7.23 -4.79 -21.85
C ASN A 79 -7.31 -6.15 -21.13
N ASN A 80 -6.23 -6.58 -20.47
CA ASN A 80 -6.11 -7.91 -19.87
C ASN A 80 -5.25 -7.83 -18.60
N GLU A 81 -5.56 -8.63 -17.58
CA GLU A 81 -4.77 -8.74 -16.34
C GLU A 81 -3.30 -9.07 -16.62
N GLY A 82 -3.05 -9.96 -17.59
CA GLY A 82 -1.68 -10.29 -17.99
C GLY A 82 -0.92 -9.10 -18.61
N ASN A 83 -1.62 -8.20 -19.31
CA ASN A 83 -1.00 -6.99 -19.84
C ASN A 83 -0.70 -5.97 -18.73
N TYR A 84 -1.53 -5.94 -17.68
CA TYR A 84 -1.27 -5.16 -16.48
C TYR A 84 -0.06 -5.69 -15.71
N LEU A 85 0.05 -7.01 -15.51
CA LEU A 85 1.19 -7.64 -14.84
C LEU A 85 2.52 -7.43 -15.59
N ALA A 86 2.51 -7.51 -16.92
CA ALA A 86 3.70 -7.18 -17.71
C ALA A 86 4.08 -5.69 -17.59
N HIS A 87 3.09 -4.81 -17.42
CA HIS A 87 3.31 -3.38 -17.24
C HIS A 87 3.96 -3.03 -15.89
N THR A 88 3.56 -3.67 -14.78
CA THR A 88 4.13 -3.40 -13.45
C THR A 88 5.62 -3.75 -13.38
N GLN A 89 6.05 -4.76 -14.14
CA GLN A 89 7.45 -5.15 -14.30
C GLN A 89 8.23 -4.24 -15.27
N GLY A 90 7.55 -3.36 -16.01
CA GLY A 90 8.16 -2.47 -17.00
C GLY A 90 8.93 -1.29 -16.39
N LYS A 91 9.98 -0.84 -17.08
CA LYS A 91 10.85 0.27 -16.65
C LYS A 91 10.09 1.55 -16.32
N ARG A 92 9.09 1.91 -17.12
CA ARG A 92 8.27 3.11 -16.90
C ARG A 92 7.56 3.07 -15.53
N HIS A 93 6.95 1.95 -15.19
CA HIS A 93 6.26 1.76 -13.93
C HIS A 93 7.23 1.87 -12.74
N GLN A 94 8.36 1.17 -12.82
CA GLN A 94 9.41 1.21 -11.80
C GLN A 94 9.99 2.62 -11.60
N THR A 95 10.20 3.38 -12.68
CA THR A 95 10.68 4.77 -12.55
C THR A 95 9.67 5.70 -11.90
N ASN A 96 8.36 5.50 -12.16
CA ASN A 96 7.32 6.30 -11.52
C ASN A 96 7.18 5.95 -10.03
N LEU A 97 7.39 4.69 -9.67
CA LEU A 97 7.41 4.24 -8.28
C LEU A 97 8.57 4.90 -7.52
N ALA A 98 9.77 4.90 -8.10
CA ALA A 98 10.93 5.58 -7.53
C ALA A 98 10.71 7.10 -7.39
N LYS A 99 10.11 7.75 -8.40
CA LYS A 99 9.77 9.17 -8.34
C LYS A 99 8.76 9.48 -7.25
N ARG A 100 7.75 8.63 -7.05
CA ARG A 100 6.76 8.79 -5.97
C ARG A 100 7.41 8.62 -4.61
N ALA A 101 8.21 7.58 -4.41
CA ALA A 101 8.98 7.37 -3.17
C ALA A 101 9.90 8.56 -2.86
N ALA A 102 10.56 9.14 -3.87
CA ALA A 102 11.41 10.32 -3.69
C ALA A 102 10.63 11.59 -3.33
N ARG A 103 9.38 11.73 -3.81
CA ARG A 103 8.50 12.85 -3.45
C ARG A 103 7.93 12.67 -2.04
N GLU A 104 7.45 11.48 -1.72
CA GLU A 104 6.98 11.13 -0.37
C GLU A 104 8.08 11.27 0.67
N ALA A 105 9.34 10.94 0.34
CA ALA A 105 10.47 11.18 1.23
C ALA A 105 10.79 12.68 1.46
N LYS A 106 10.42 13.55 0.53
CA LYS A 106 10.58 15.02 0.66
C LYS A 106 9.41 15.65 1.41
N ASP A 107 8.20 15.18 1.15
CA ASP A 107 6.96 15.66 1.79
C ASP A 107 6.72 15.02 3.16
N ALA A 108 7.44 13.94 3.49
CA ALA A 108 7.42 13.36 4.82
C ALA A 108 7.92 14.40 5.83
N PRO A 109 7.10 14.81 6.82
CA PRO A 109 7.60 15.63 7.91
C PRO A 109 8.75 14.85 8.54
N THR A 110 9.91 15.49 8.72
CA THR A 110 11.17 14.91 9.24
C THR A 110 10.87 13.80 10.24
N GLN A 111 10.76 12.57 9.76
CA GLN A 111 10.51 11.46 10.66
C GLN A 111 11.83 11.29 11.42
N PRO A 112 11.80 11.27 12.76
CA PRO A 112 13.00 10.96 13.51
C PRO A 112 13.55 9.65 12.94
N GLN A 113 14.83 9.67 12.54
CA GLN A 113 15.55 8.51 12.02
C GLN A 113 15.22 7.27 12.86
N PRO A 114 15.20 6.06 12.25
CA PRO A 114 14.89 4.82 12.96
C PRO A 114 15.71 4.77 14.23
N HIS A 115 15.02 4.93 15.36
CA HIS A 115 15.67 5.02 16.66
C HIS A 115 16.51 3.76 16.82
N LYS A 116 17.82 3.96 16.99
CA LYS A 116 18.74 2.97 17.54
C LYS A 116 18.00 2.26 18.67
N ARG A 117 17.99 0.93 18.62
CA ARG A 117 17.23 0.03 19.50
C ARG A 117 17.26 0.61 20.92
N LYS A 118 16.12 1.15 21.37
CA LYS A 118 16.02 1.77 22.71
C LYS A 118 16.39 0.69 23.71
N GLU A 119 17.43 0.94 24.49
CA GLU A 119 17.78 0.05 25.60
C GLU A 119 16.57 -0.09 26.50
N ARG A 120 16.33 -1.31 26.98
CA ARG A 120 15.17 -1.61 27.84
C ARG A 120 15.45 -1.05 29.22
N LEU A 121 15.15 0.23 29.44
CA LEU A 121 15.15 0.81 30.78
C LEU A 121 14.05 0.17 31.62
N VAL A 122 14.37 -0.14 32.87
CA VAL A 122 13.42 -0.61 33.87
C VAL A 122 12.38 0.49 34.09
N LYS A 123 11.09 0.16 34.01
CA LYS A 123 10.00 1.11 34.24
C LYS A 123 9.89 1.33 35.75
N ILE A 124 10.03 2.59 36.18
CA ILE A 124 10.04 3.09 37.58
C ILE A 124 8.66 2.94 38.30
N GLY A 125 7.73 2.15 37.76
CA GLY A 125 6.37 2.03 38.30
C GLY A 125 5.53 3.31 38.16
N ARG A 126 4.54 3.49 39.05
CA ARG A 126 3.68 4.69 39.13
C ARG A 126 4.30 5.67 40.14
N PRO A 127 4.91 6.79 39.71
CA PRO A 127 5.49 7.74 40.65
C PRO A 127 4.41 8.45 41.46
N GLY A 128 4.71 8.74 42.72
CA GLY A 128 3.93 9.69 43.51
C GLY A 128 4.11 11.10 42.94
N TYR A 129 3.01 11.81 42.73
CA TYR A 129 3.05 13.21 42.29
C TYR A 129 2.07 14.06 43.08
N ARG A 130 2.45 15.32 43.33
CA ARG A 130 1.61 16.35 43.92
C ARG A 130 1.51 17.52 42.95
N VAL A 131 0.27 17.95 42.68
CA VAL A 131 0.00 19.11 41.81
C VAL A 131 -0.58 20.22 42.65
N THR A 132 0.03 21.40 42.62
CA THR A 132 -0.48 22.60 43.28
C THR A 132 -0.77 23.68 42.25
N LYS A 133 -2.01 24.20 42.27
CA LYS A 133 -2.40 25.39 41.50
C LYS A 133 -1.88 26.61 42.24
N GLN A 134 -1.14 27.46 41.56
CA GLN A 134 -0.58 28.69 42.10
C GLN A 134 -1.13 29.87 41.32
N TYR A 135 -1.32 30.98 42.02
CA TYR A 135 -1.71 32.25 41.43
C TYR A 135 -0.71 33.30 41.89
N ASP A 136 -0.01 33.91 40.95
CA ASP A 136 0.90 35.00 41.25
C ASP A 136 0.13 36.33 41.24
N SER A 137 0.14 37.03 42.37
CA SER A 137 -0.63 38.27 42.57
C SER A 137 -0.05 39.46 41.81
N GLN A 138 1.25 39.46 41.49
CA GLN A 138 1.89 40.56 40.78
C GLN A 138 1.69 40.45 39.26
N THR A 139 1.88 39.26 38.72
CA THR A 139 1.72 39.01 37.27
C THR A 139 0.31 38.60 36.88
N LYS A 140 -0.56 38.30 37.86
CA LYS A 140 -1.93 37.78 37.68
C LYS A 140 -2.00 36.47 36.88
N GLN A 141 -0.90 35.72 36.85
CA GLN A 141 -0.81 34.46 36.11
C GLN A 141 -1.13 33.26 37.00
N CYS A 142 -1.88 32.32 36.45
CA CYS A 142 -2.10 31.01 37.05
C CYS A 142 -1.01 30.05 36.59
N SER A 143 -0.35 29.36 37.51
CA SER A 143 0.63 28.32 37.21
C SER A 143 0.28 26.99 37.88
N LEU A 144 0.81 25.90 37.33
CA LEU A 144 0.72 24.56 37.90
C LEU A 144 2.12 24.13 38.30
N LEU A 145 2.31 23.87 39.60
CA LEU A 145 3.54 23.31 40.12
C LEU A 145 3.38 21.80 40.31
N PHE A 146 4.26 21.05 39.67
CA PHE A 146 4.33 19.60 39.76
C PHE A 146 5.52 19.19 40.62
N GLN A 147 5.25 18.50 41.71
CA GLN A 147 6.27 17.89 42.58
C GLN A 147 6.21 16.38 42.36
N ILE A 148 7.30 15.79 41.88
CA ILE A 148 7.37 14.37 41.54
C ILE A 148 8.56 13.77 42.28
N GLU A 149 8.32 12.68 43.01
CA GLU A 149 9.35 11.95 43.74
C GLU A 149 9.87 10.78 42.87
N TYR A 150 11.19 10.65 42.77
CA TYR A 150 11.86 9.62 41.96
C TYR A 150 12.78 8.76 42.84
N PRO A 151 12.25 7.79 43.61
CA PRO A 151 13.04 7.01 44.56
C PRO A 151 14.06 6.06 43.90
N GLU A 152 13.80 5.60 42.67
CA GLU A 152 14.62 4.59 41.96
C GLU A 152 15.40 5.17 40.75
N ILE A 153 15.70 6.47 40.76
CA ILE A 153 16.43 7.09 39.64
C ILE A 153 17.92 6.69 39.66
N ALA A 154 18.46 6.33 38.50
CA ALA A 154 19.89 6.06 38.36
C ALA A 154 20.72 7.34 38.57
N ASP A 155 21.83 7.21 39.30
CA ASP A 155 22.73 8.32 39.60
C ASP A 155 23.16 9.04 38.31
N SER A 156 23.07 10.38 38.31
CA SER A 156 23.39 11.27 37.17
C SER A 156 22.35 11.38 36.03
N THR A 157 21.20 10.69 36.11
CA THR A 157 20.16 10.82 35.08
C THR A 157 19.19 11.96 35.40
N LYS A 158 19.03 12.93 34.48
CA LYS A 158 18.04 14.02 34.62
C LYS A 158 16.68 13.59 34.04
N PRO A 159 15.55 13.76 34.76
CA PRO A 159 14.24 13.43 34.23
C PRO A 159 13.87 14.35 33.06
N ARG A 160 13.17 13.80 32.08
CA ARG A 160 12.64 14.52 30.91
C ARG A 160 11.11 14.54 30.99
N HIS A 161 10.52 15.69 30.70
CA HIS A 161 9.07 15.84 30.61
C HIS A 161 8.65 16.07 29.16
N ASN A 162 7.45 15.65 28.81
CA ASN A 162 6.80 15.97 27.54
C ASN A 162 5.32 16.26 27.78
N LEU A 163 4.77 17.29 27.14
CA LEU A 163 3.34 17.56 27.13
C LEU A 163 2.72 16.83 25.94
N MET A 164 1.86 15.86 26.21
CA MET A 164 1.22 15.05 25.18
C MET A 164 -0.19 15.56 24.88
N SER A 165 -0.60 15.43 23.62
CA SER A 165 -1.99 15.66 23.21
C SER A 165 -2.87 14.47 23.62
N SER A 166 -4.17 14.71 23.84
CA SER A 166 -5.11 13.64 24.21
C SER A 166 -5.32 12.61 23.10
N PHE A 167 -5.11 12.98 21.82
CA PHE A 167 -5.30 12.09 20.66
C PHE A 167 -4.28 10.93 20.57
N GLU A 168 -3.19 10.99 21.34
CA GLU A 168 -2.11 9.99 21.31
C GLU A 168 -2.25 8.93 22.42
N GLN A 169 -3.36 8.92 23.16
CA GLN A 169 -3.58 8.01 24.27
C GLN A 169 -3.98 6.60 23.80
N VAL A 170 -3.38 5.58 24.41
CA VAL A 170 -3.60 4.15 24.08
C VAL A 170 -4.89 3.60 24.73
N PHE A 171 -5.57 4.38 25.55
CA PHE A 171 -6.89 4.01 26.08
C PHE A 171 -7.98 4.45 25.12
N SER A 172 -8.29 3.58 24.16
CA SER A 172 -9.59 3.54 23.50
C SER A 172 -10.63 3.13 24.55
N VAL A 173 -11.63 3.97 24.78
CA VAL A 173 -12.88 3.55 25.45
C VAL A 173 -13.67 2.67 24.49
#